data_AF-A0A1Z9D612-F1
#
_entry.id   AF-A0A1Z9D612-F1
#
_cell.length_a   1.000
_cell.length_b   1.000
_cell.length_c   1.000
_cell.angle_alpha   90.00
_cell.angle_beta   90.00
_cell.angle_gamma   90.00
#
_symmetry.space_group_name_H-M   'P 1'
#
loop_
_entity.id
_entity.type
_entity.pdbx_description
1 polymer ?
#
loop_
_entity_poly.entity_id
_entity_poly.type
_entity_poly.pdbx_seq_one_letter_code
_entity_poly.pdbx_strand_id
1 'polypeptide(L)' 'MKKGLNIEVTSSQYSFLYEVLMEAYSNDVAEQKGWDVQTFDNLVDNVCQATETNLSNSVKGI' A
#
# COMPACT_ATOMS: atom_id res chain seq x y z
N MET A 1 6.16 -16.68 -14.23
CA MET A 1 5.99 -15.37 -13.55
C MET A 1 4.62 -15.36 -12.89
N LYS A 2 4.53 -15.03 -11.59
CA LYS A 2 3.23 -14.81 -10.94
C LYS A 2 2.76 -13.40 -11.27
N LYS A 3 1.50 -13.23 -11.66
CA LYS A 3 0.91 -11.91 -11.93
C LYS A 3 0.48 -11.28 -10.60
N GLY A 4 0.89 -10.04 -10.36
CA GLY A 4 0.40 -9.21 -9.26
C GLY A 4 -0.63 -8.19 -9.75
N LEU A 5 -1.09 -7.33 -8.83
CA LEU A 5 -1.86 -6.13 -9.15
C LEU A 5 -0.91 -4.95 -9.27
N ASN A 6 -1.14 -4.05 -10.24
CA ASN A 6 -0.44 -2.77 -10.32
C ASN A 6 -1.36 -1.67 -9.79
N ILE A 7 -0.82 -0.77 -8.98
CA ILE A 7 -1.52 0.41 -8.50
C ILE A 7 -0.76 1.65 -8.97
N GLU A 8 -1.48 2.60 -9.58
CA GLU A 8 -0.94 3.89 -10.00
C GLU A 8 -1.58 4.97 -9.13
N VAL A 9 -0.74 5.69 -8.38
CA VAL A 9 -1.18 6.72 -7.43
C VAL A 9 -0.30 7.95 -7.57
N THR A 10 -0.91 9.13 -7.42
CA THR A 10 -0.14 10.39 -7.31
C THR A 10 0.68 10.41 -6.02
N SER A 11 1.66 11.32 -5.91
CA SER A 11 2.49 11.45 -4.71
C SER A 11 1.66 11.68 -3.44
N SER A 12 0.60 12.50 -3.51
CA SER A 12 -0.26 12.75 -2.35
C SER A 12 -1.14 11.54 -1.99
N GLN A 13 -1.67 10.83 -2.99
CA GLN A 13 -2.41 9.58 -2.78
C GLN A 13 -1.52 8.51 -2.12
N TYR A 14 -0.26 8.43 -2.54
CA TYR A 14 0.73 7.55 -1.93
C TYR A 14 1.03 7.95 -0.47
N SER A 15 1.21 9.24 -0.17
CA SER A 15 1.39 9.70 1.21
C SER A 15 0.22 9.28 2.11
N PHE A 16 -1.02 9.42 1.64
CA PHE A 16 -2.20 9.01 2.41
C PHE A 16 -2.27 7.49 2.57
N LEU A 17 -1.95 6.70 1.53
CA LEU A 17 -1.89 5.25 1.62
C LEU A 17 -0.86 4.80 2.66
N TYR A 18 0.33 5.42 2.65
CA TYR A 18 1.38 5.14 3.61
C TYR A 18 0.92 5.42 5.04
N GLU A 19 0.35 6.60 5.31
CA GLU A 19 -0.14 6.98 6.64
C GLU A 19 -1.20 6.00 7.16
N VAL A 20 -2.18 5.66 6.32
CA VAL A 20 -3.25 4.70 6.68
C VAL A 20 -2.68 3.33 7.05
N LEU A 21 -1.70 2.83 6.27
CA LEU A 21 -1.10 1.53 6.56
C LEU A 21 -0.23 1.56 7.81
N MET A 22 0.51 2.65 8.06
CA MET A 22 1.30 2.80 9.28
C MET A 22 0.41 2.90 10.52
N GLU A 23 -0.71 3.61 10.43
CA GLU A 23 -1.71 3.68 11.49
C GLU A 23 -2.32 2.29 11.76
N ALA A 24 -2.67 1.55 10.72
CA ALA A 24 -3.20 0.19 10.85
C ALA A 24 -2.18 -0.77 11.47
N TYR A 25 -0.90 -0.65 11.10
CA TYR A 25 0.20 -1.42 11.70
C TYR A 25 0.39 -1.08 13.18
N SER A 26 0.45 0.21 13.52
CA SER A 26 0.60 0.68 14.91
C SER A 26 -0.57 0.30 15.82
N ASN A 27 -1.74 0.02 15.25
CA ASN A 27 -2.94 -0.36 15.98
C ASN A 27 -3.19 -1.88 15.94
N ASP A 28 -2.22 -2.72 15.54
CA ASP A 28 -2.35 -4.18 15.50
C ASP A 28 -3.58 -4.68 14.72
N VAL A 29 -3.96 -3.96 13.65
CA VAL A 29 -5.20 -4.24 12.90
C VAL A 29 -5.21 -5.67 12.32
N ALA A 30 -4.06 -6.17 11.89
CA ALA A 30 -3.95 -7.53 11.37
C ALA A 30 -4.39 -8.56 12.40
N GLU A 31 -3.94 -8.43 13.65
CA GLU A 31 -4.35 -9.33 14.74
C GLU A 31 -5.84 -9.18 15.06
N GLN A 32 -6.32 -7.94 15.19
CA GLN A 32 -7.73 -7.66 15.50
C GLN A 32 -8.69 -8.22 14.44
N LYS A 33 -8.26 -8.27 13.18
CA LYS A 33 -9.05 -8.79 12.07
C LYS A 33 -8.82 -10.28 11.81
N GLY A 34 -7.91 -10.92 12.53
CA GLY A 34 -7.50 -12.31 12.28
C GLY A 34 -6.86 -12.51 10.91
N TRP A 35 -6.19 -11.48 10.39
CA TRP A 35 -5.42 -11.58 9.15
C TRP A 35 -4.11 -12.31 9.39
N ASP A 36 -3.55 -12.86 8.31
CA ASP A 36 -2.17 -13.35 8.35
C ASP A 36 -1.22 -12.16 8.54
N VAL A 37 -0.62 -12.06 9.73
CA VAL A 37 0.25 -10.94 10.13
C VAL A 37 1.42 -10.81 9.16
N GLN A 38 2.05 -11.93 8.78
CA GLN A 38 3.15 -11.93 7.83
C GLN A 38 2.75 -11.36 6.46
N THR A 39 1.54 -11.66 5.98
CA THR A 39 1.02 -11.10 4.73
C THR A 39 0.80 -9.58 4.85
N PHE A 40 0.32 -9.11 6.01
CA PHE A 40 0.15 -7.68 6.26
C PHE A 40 1.50 -6.95 6.39
N ASP A 41 2.48 -7.55 7.07
CA ASP A 41 3.85 -7.03 7.17
C ASP A 41 4.48 -6.92 5.78
N ASN A 42 4.35 -7.95 4.95
CA ASN A 42 4.84 -7.93 3.57
C ASN A 42 4.15 -6.83 2.73
N LEU A 43 2.87 -6.52 2.98
CA LEU A 43 2.18 -5.40 2.33
C LEU A 43 2.78 -4.06 2.76
N VAL A 44 2.99 -3.88 4.06
CA VAL A 44 3.65 -2.69 4.63
C VAL A 44 5.04 -2.51 4.03
N ASP A 45 5.84 -3.57 3.97
CA ASP A 45 7.18 -3.55 3.37
C ASP A 45 7.15 -3.12 1.90
N ASN A 46 6.23 -3.69 1.11
CA ASN A 46 6.10 -3.35 -0.31
C ASN A 46 5.69 -1.89 -0.51
N VAL A 47 4.84 -1.34 0.36
CA VAL A 47 4.47 0.07 0.31
C VAL A 47 5.67 0.93 0.71
N CYS A 48 6.34 0.65 1.83
CA CYS A 48 7.53 1.39 2.27
C CYS A 48 8.68 1.40 1.25
N GLN A 49 8.79 0.35 0.43
CA GLN A 49 9.81 0.21 -0.62
C GLN A 49 9.35 0.68 -2.00
N ALA A 50 8.16 1.28 -2.13
CA ALA A 50 7.65 1.74 -3.41
C ALA A 50 8.61 2.77 -4.05
N THR A 51 8.80 2.61 -5.36
CA THR A 51 9.61 3.51 -6.20
C THR A 51 8.72 4.26 -7.19
N GLU A 52 9.29 5.07 -8.06
CA GLU A 52 8.55 5.86 -9.04
C GLU A 52 7.91 5.00 -10.15
N THR A 53 6.77 5.48 -10.66
CA THR A 53 6.07 4.87 -11.81
C THR A 53 5.55 5.96 -12.74
N ASN A 54 5.27 5.61 -14.00
CA ASN A 54 4.62 6.50 -14.95
C ASN A 54 3.09 6.43 -14.76
N LEU A 55 2.46 7.57 -14.51
CA LEU A 55 1.00 7.64 -14.34
C LEU A 55 0.30 7.60 -15.71
N SER A 56 -0.72 6.75 -15.83
CA SER A 56 -1.59 6.74 -16.99
C SER A 56 -2.67 7.83 -16.90
N ASN A 57 -3.27 8.19 -18.05
CA ASN A 57 -4.42 9.12 -18.11
C ASN A 57 -5.68 8.61 -17.39
N SER A 58 -5.68 7.36 -16.92
CA SER A 58 -6.81 6.77 -16.19
C SER A 58 -6.79 7.06 -14.70
N VAL A 59 -5.63 7.49 -14.17
CA VAL A 59 -5.47 7.86 -12.76
C VAL A 59 -6.34 9.07 -12.44
N LYS A 60 -7.10 8.98 -11.35
CA LYS A 60 -7.99 10.06 -10.90
C LYS A 60 -7.20 11.08 -10.08
N GLY A 61 -7.52 12.36 -10.25
CA GLY A 61 -6.90 13.45 -9.48
C GLY A 61 -5.55 13.94 -10.02
N ILE A 62 -5.26 13.66 -11.29
CA ILE A 62 -4.22 14.34 -12.09
C ILE A 62 -4.87 15.49 -12.86
#